data_AF-A0A957JBA6-F1
#
_entry.id   AF-A0A957JBA6-F1
#
_cell.length_a   1.000
_cell.length_b   1.000
_cell.length_c   1.000
_cell.angle_alpha   90.00
_cell.angle_beta   90.00
_cell.angle_gamma   90.00
#
_symmetry.space_group_name_H-M   'P 1'
#
loop_
_entity.id
_entity.type
_entity.pdbx_description
1 polymer ?
#
loop_
_entity_poly.entity_id
_entity_poly.type
_entity_poly.pdbx_seq_one_letter_code
_entity_poly.pdbx_strand_id
1 'polypeptide(L)'
;TPSGNLNNDEFSIRWTGRINFPEAGTYRFSTNTDDGVRLWVDDQQLIDAWGSDGRNSGRIELAAGFHEVVMSYFEDSGDAIAILTWEQTTANCPDGQFLAEYFNNRDLEGEPTVVRCEEEIDYDWDNGSPASGIDKNNFSARWTGRFAFNADTYVFSAHADNGARLYVDGQEIFNGWVTNPNNNNWSGRKTLSEGTHEVRLEYYEAGGDADVRLDWAAVLSSCPTGEFLAEYFDNANMQGDPVFSRCESNISYNWGADSPHSLLDDNRFSVRWSGDFEFSRGWYTFRSATDDGVQVWVDDELVISAWYNQTASVTQQERVRLEAGTHRVVVYYFEWYGLAAAQVNWE
;
A
#
# COMPACT_ATOMS: atom_id res chain seq x y z
N THR A 1 30.68 -38.42 18.41
CA THR A 1 31.70 -38.29 17.35
C THR A 1 31.14 -38.62 15.97
N PRO A 2 31.17 -37.67 15.01
CA PRO A 2 30.65 -37.84 13.64
C PRO A 2 31.51 -38.74 12.73
N SER A 3 32.76 -39.02 13.12
CA SER A 3 33.65 -39.94 12.41
C SER A 3 34.79 -40.40 13.32
N GLY A 4 35.34 -41.60 13.10
CA GLY A 4 36.40 -42.17 13.95
C GLY A 4 37.73 -41.39 14.01
N ASN A 5 37.87 -40.31 13.24
CA ASN A 5 39.06 -39.44 13.21
C ASN A 5 38.84 -38.08 13.91
N LEU A 6 37.66 -37.85 14.50
CA LEU A 6 37.35 -36.65 15.28
C LEU A 6 37.33 -37.00 16.77
N ASN A 7 37.76 -36.05 17.59
CA ASN A 7 37.56 -36.10 19.03
C ASN A 7 36.07 -36.23 19.35
N ASN A 8 35.76 -36.77 20.53
CA ASN A 8 34.38 -36.88 20.99
C ASN A 8 33.76 -35.50 21.27
N ASP A 9 34.61 -34.56 21.69
CA ASP A 9 34.31 -33.20 22.12
C ASP A 9 35.23 -32.22 21.36
N GLU A 10 35.05 -30.91 21.53
CA GLU A 10 35.87 -29.84 20.92
C GLU A 10 36.00 -29.95 19.38
N PHE A 11 34.88 -30.09 18.67
CA PHE A 11 34.87 -30.13 17.21
C PHE A 11 33.86 -29.16 16.58
N SER A 12 33.98 -28.91 15.28
CA SER A 12 33.00 -28.10 14.54
C SER A 12 32.73 -28.68 13.16
N ILE A 13 31.54 -28.39 12.63
CA ILE A 13 31.11 -28.82 11.31
C ILE A 13 30.51 -27.63 10.58
N ARG A 14 30.82 -27.52 9.28
CA ARG A 14 30.15 -26.59 8.36
C ARG A 14 29.56 -27.38 7.21
N TRP A 15 28.23 -27.34 7.10
CA TRP A 15 27.51 -27.85 5.94
C TRP A 15 27.20 -26.70 4.99
N THR A 16 27.48 -26.90 3.71
CA THR A 16 27.13 -25.97 2.63
C THR A 16 26.45 -26.76 1.53
N GLY A 17 25.27 -26.31 1.11
CA GLY A 17 24.49 -26.97 0.06
C GLY A 17 23.60 -26.00 -0.70
N ARG A 18 23.19 -26.42 -1.90
CA ARG A 18 22.11 -25.76 -2.64
C ARG A 18 20.85 -26.61 -2.53
N ILE A 19 19.82 -26.06 -1.89
CA ILE A 19 18.55 -26.74 -1.66
C ILE A 19 17.52 -26.16 -2.62
N ASN A 20 16.75 -27.03 -3.29
CA ASN A 20 15.67 -26.61 -4.17
C ASN A 20 14.38 -26.43 -3.38
N PHE A 21 13.84 -25.23 -3.37
CA PHE A 21 12.54 -24.87 -2.81
C PHE A 21 11.54 -24.79 -3.98
N PRO A 22 10.61 -25.75 -4.12
CA PRO A 22 9.81 -25.90 -5.33
C PRO A 22 8.80 -24.75 -5.53
N GLU A 23 8.40 -24.10 -4.43
CA GLU A 23 7.45 -23.00 -4.42
C GLU A 23 8.11 -21.78 -3.77
N ALA A 24 7.83 -20.60 -4.32
CA ALA A 24 8.19 -19.36 -3.66
C ALA A 24 7.34 -19.19 -2.39
N GLY A 25 7.90 -18.54 -1.38
CA GLY A 25 7.19 -18.20 -0.15
C GLY A 25 8.11 -18.07 1.05
N THR A 26 7.52 -17.77 2.20
CA THR A 26 8.24 -17.74 3.48
C THR A 26 8.46 -19.15 4.01
N TYR A 27 9.72 -19.49 4.24
CA TYR A 27 10.14 -20.73 4.89
C TYR A 27 10.68 -20.43 6.28
N ARG A 28 10.29 -21.25 7.25
CA ARG A 28 10.89 -21.28 8.59
C ARG A 28 11.92 -22.38 8.65
N PHE A 29 13.16 -22.00 8.91
CA PHE A 29 14.24 -22.92 9.26
C PHE A 29 14.28 -23.06 10.77
N SER A 30 14.41 -24.30 11.25
CA SER A 30 14.53 -24.62 12.67
C SER A 30 15.73 -25.51 12.91
N THR A 31 16.52 -25.16 13.91
CA THR A 31 17.63 -25.98 14.40
C THR A 31 17.29 -26.57 15.76
N ASN A 32 17.85 -27.74 16.06
CA ASN A 32 17.93 -28.30 17.42
C ASN A 32 19.36 -28.79 17.59
N THR A 33 20.17 -28.03 18.32
CA THR A 33 21.59 -28.28 18.46
C THR A 33 22.03 -28.35 19.91
N ASP A 34 23.11 -29.09 20.14
CA ASP A 34 23.87 -29.16 21.37
C ASP A 34 25.31 -29.39 20.92
N ASP A 35 26.23 -28.43 20.98
CA ASP A 35 26.10 -27.03 21.42
C ASP A 35 25.57 -26.04 20.33
N GLY A 36 26.35 -25.00 20.00
CA GLY A 36 25.86 -23.81 19.29
C GLY A 36 25.89 -23.87 17.77
N VAL A 37 25.15 -22.95 17.15
CA VAL A 37 24.82 -22.98 15.72
C VAL A 37 24.77 -21.59 15.08
N ARG A 38 25.15 -21.51 13.81
CA ARG A 38 24.81 -20.38 12.92
C ARG A 38 24.23 -20.90 11.63
N LEU A 39 23.20 -20.23 11.10
CA LEU A 39 22.54 -20.58 9.86
C LEU A 39 22.45 -19.37 8.94
N TRP A 40 22.82 -19.56 7.67
CA TRP A 40 22.64 -18.59 6.59
C TRP A 40 21.84 -19.21 5.45
N VAL A 41 21.01 -18.39 4.81
CA VAL A 41 20.34 -18.73 3.55
C VAL A 41 20.53 -17.55 2.59
N ASP A 42 21.09 -17.79 1.40
CA ASP A 42 21.48 -16.75 0.43
C ASP A 42 22.22 -15.55 1.08
N ASP A 43 23.29 -15.87 1.81
CA ASP A 43 24.12 -14.92 2.56
C ASP A 43 23.41 -14.16 3.71
N GLN A 44 22.10 -14.36 3.93
CA GLN A 44 21.36 -13.78 5.05
C GLN A 44 21.48 -14.66 6.30
N GLN A 45 22.00 -14.12 7.40
CA GLN A 45 22.13 -14.85 8.67
C GLN A 45 20.77 -14.93 9.37
N LEU A 46 20.20 -16.14 9.44
CA LEU A 46 18.89 -16.39 10.07
C LEU A 46 19.01 -16.74 11.55
N ILE A 47 20.10 -17.41 11.94
CA ILE A 47 20.34 -17.84 13.33
C ILE A 47 21.79 -17.53 13.69
N ASP A 48 22.00 -16.84 14.81
CA ASP A 48 23.31 -16.65 15.44
C ASP A 48 23.28 -17.06 16.92
N ALA A 49 23.45 -18.36 17.16
CA ALA A 49 23.36 -19.01 18.46
C ALA A 49 24.68 -19.74 18.78
N TRP A 50 25.83 -19.08 18.57
CA TRP A 50 27.17 -19.68 18.71
C TRP A 50 27.64 -19.88 20.16
N GLY A 51 26.75 -19.82 21.15
CA GLY A 51 27.09 -20.05 22.56
C GLY A 51 25.90 -20.50 23.39
N SER A 52 24.89 -21.08 22.74
CA SER A 52 23.64 -21.48 23.36
C SER A 52 23.12 -22.76 22.74
N ASP A 53 22.67 -23.67 23.59
CA ASP A 53 22.12 -24.95 23.18
C ASP A 53 20.62 -24.83 22.91
N GLY A 54 20.08 -25.85 22.26
CA GLY A 54 18.65 -26.06 22.10
C GLY A 54 18.11 -25.62 20.75
N ARG A 55 16.84 -25.20 20.76
CA ARG A 55 16.06 -24.96 19.55
C ARG A 55 16.09 -23.49 19.16
N ASN A 56 16.46 -23.23 17.91
CA ASN A 56 16.44 -21.90 17.33
C ASN A 56 15.66 -21.93 16.00
N SER A 57 15.12 -20.80 15.58
CA SER A 57 14.48 -20.68 14.27
C SER A 57 14.67 -19.30 13.67
N GLY A 58 14.53 -19.24 12.35
CA GLY A 58 14.45 -18.00 11.60
C GLY A 58 13.60 -18.22 10.34
N ARG A 59 13.00 -17.15 9.84
CA ARG A 59 12.20 -17.17 8.61
C ARG A 59 12.92 -16.39 7.51
N ILE A 60 12.74 -16.84 6.28
CA ILE A 60 13.21 -16.14 5.09
C ILE A 60 12.21 -16.33 3.97
N GLU A 61 12.01 -15.29 3.18
CA GLU A 61 11.27 -15.38 1.93
C GLU A 61 12.19 -15.86 0.82
N LEU A 62 11.80 -16.94 0.15
CA LEU A 62 12.55 -17.55 -0.93
C LEU A 62 11.73 -17.51 -2.21
N ALA A 63 12.39 -17.20 -3.32
CA ALA A 63 11.82 -17.49 -4.64
C ALA A 63 11.73 -19.02 -4.85
N ALA A 64 11.01 -19.46 -5.87
CA ALA A 64 11.09 -20.85 -6.29
C ALA A 64 12.47 -21.11 -6.93
N GLY A 65 13.14 -22.18 -6.52
CA GLY A 65 14.41 -22.62 -7.11
C GLY A 65 15.48 -22.99 -6.09
N PHE A 66 16.73 -22.95 -6.55
CA PHE A 66 17.89 -23.33 -5.73
C PHE A 66 18.44 -22.15 -4.93
N HIS A 67 18.41 -22.28 -3.61
CA HIS A 67 18.98 -21.34 -2.66
C HIS A 67 20.18 -21.96 -1.94
N GLU A 68 21.18 -21.15 -1.61
CA GLU A 68 22.31 -21.62 -0.80
C GLU A 68 21.89 -21.69 0.67
N VAL A 69 22.19 -22.80 1.34
CA VAL A 69 21.96 -22.98 2.77
C VAL A 69 23.28 -23.38 3.41
N VAL A 70 23.70 -22.61 4.41
CA VAL A 70 24.95 -22.82 5.14
C VAL A 70 24.67 -22.93 6.63
N MET A 71 25.05 -24.04 7.24
CA MET A 71 24.95 -24.25 8.68
C MET A 71 26.34 -24.50 9.25
N SER A 72 26.75 -23.68 10.20
CA SER A 72 27.91 -23.96 11.06
C SER A 72 27.43 -24.43 12.42
N TYR A 73 28.12 -25.40 12.99
CA TYR A 73 27.85 -25.99 14.30
C TYR A 73 29.19 -26.22 15.04
N PHE A 74 29.19 -26.14 16.36
CA PHE A 74 30.30 -26.63 17.18
C PHE A 74 29.79 -27.50 18.33
N GLU A 75 30.69 -28.35 18.80
CA GLU A 75 30.58 -29.10 20.04
C GLU A 75 31.79 -28.79 20.91
N ASP A 76 31.54 -28.36 22.14
CA ASP A 76 32.52 -28.13 23.19
C ASP A 76 32.66 -29.36 24.07
N SER A 77 31.56 -29.86 24.65
CA SER A 77 31.57 -31.09 25.45
C SER A 77 30.18 -31.71 25.65
N GLY A 78 30.11 -33.04 25.70
CA GLY A 78 28.89 -33.75 26.11
C GLY A 78 28.14 -34.40 24.95
N ASP A 79 26.84 -34.12 24.84
CA ASP A 79 25.95 -34.76 23.86
C ASP A 79 25.92 -33.95 22.56
N ALA A 80 26.61 -34.43 21.53
CA ALA A 80 26.58 -33.75 20.22
C ALA A 80 25.27 -33.98 19.44
N ILE A 81 24.47 -32.93 19.24
CA ILE A 81 23.24 -32.94 18.43
C ILE A 81 23.29 -31.82 17.38
N ALA A 82 22.98 -32.15 16.11
CA ALA A 82 22.82 -31.16 15.05
C ALA A 82 21.66 -31.55 14.11
N ILE A 83 20.52 -30.90 14.28
CA ILE A 83 19.33 -31.09 13.42
C ILE A 83 19.00 -29.76 12.76
N LEU A 84 18.80 -29.78 11.44
CA LEU A 84 18.23 -28.69 10.66
C LEU A 84 16.96 -29.19 9.98
N THR A 85 15.88 -28.44 10.12
CA THR A 85 14.60 -28.68 9.45
C THR A 85 14.12 -27.37 8.84
N TRP A 86 13.28 -27.47 7.82
CA TRP A 86 12.58 -26.32 7.28
C TRP A 86 11.19 -26.72 6.84
N GLU A 87 10.27 -25.77 6.95
CA GLU A 87 8.90 -25.90 6.48
C GLU A 87 8.49 -24.58 5.83
N GLN A 88 7.66 -24.66 4.80
CA GLN A 88 7.00 -23.47 4.27
C GLN A 88 5.94 -23.04 5.29
N THR A 89 6.08 -21.85 5.85
CA THR A 89 5.16 -21.29 6.87
C THR A 89 4.18 -20.29 6.30
N THR A 90 4.34 -19.93 5.03
CA THR A 90 3.31 -19.22 4.30
C THR A 90 2.12 -20.17 4.12
N ALA A 91 1.02 -19.88 4.82
CA ALA A 91 -0.27 -20.04 4.18
C ALA A 91 -0.19 -19.18 2.92
N ASN A 92 -0.28 -19.79 1.74
CA ASN A 92 -0.47 -19.04 0.50
C ASN A 92 -1.86 -18.41 0.59
N CYS A 93 -1.97 -17.24 1.21
CA CYS A 93 -3.17 -16.43 1.09
C CYS A 93 -3.42 -16.25 -0.42
N PRO A 94 -4.66 -16.45 -0.90
CA PRO A 94 -4.96 -16.27 -2.30
C PRO A 94 -4.50 -14.90 -2.80
N ASP A 95 -4.10 -14.80 -4.07
CA ASP A 95 -3.91 -13.49 -4.71
C ASP A 95 -5.17 -12.63 -4.45
N GLY A 96 -4.96 -11.38 -4.07
CA GLY A 96 -6.02 -10.49 -3.58
C GLY A 96 -6.20 -10.47 -2.05
N GLN A 97 -5.41 -11.23 -1.29
CA GLN A 97 -5.37 -11.19 0.18
C GLN A 97 -3.96 -10.92 0.70
N PHE A 98 -3.90 -10.39 1.92
CA PHE A 98 -2.68 -10.23 2.70
C PHE A 98 -2.48 -11.42 3.64
N LEU A 99 -1.24 -11.89 3.76
CA LEU A 99 -0.78 -12.61 4.93
C LEU A 99 -0.43 -11.59 6.02
N ALA A 100 -1.24 -11.54 7.08
CA ALA A 100 -1.03 -10.73 8.26
C ALA A 100 -0.20 -11.50 9.31
N GLU A 101 0.92 -10.92 9.73
CA GLU A 101 1.79 -11.40 10.80
C GLU A 101 1.84 -10.36 11.92
N TYR A 102 1.47 -10.74 13.15
CA TYR A 102 1.45 -9.84 14.31
C TYR A 102 2.48 -10.25 15.37
N PHE A 103 3.17 -9.28 15.95
CA PHE A 103 4.31 -9.46 16.85
C PHE A 103 4.12 -8.68 18.16
N ASN A 104 4.53 -9.23 19.30
CA ASN A 104 4.56 -8.55 20.61
C ASN A 104 5.86 -7.76 20.84
N ASN A 105 6.24 -6.99 19.83
CA ASN A 105 7.31 -6.00 19.87
C ASN A 105 7.08 -5.01 18.73
N ARG A 106 7.81 -3.90 18.71
CA ARG A 106 7.65 -2.83 17.72
C ARG A 106 8.52 -2.98 16.48
N ASP A 107 9.40 -3.99 16.46
CA ASP A 107 10.51 -4.07 15.51
C ASP A 107 10.35 -5.24 14.53
N LEU A 108 9.18 -5.90 14.54
CA LEU A 108 8.87 -7.11 13.76
C LEU A 108 9.87 -8.25 14.04
N GLU A 109 10.38 -8.32 15.25
CA GLU A 109 11.41 -9.27 15.65
C GLU A 109 10.81 -10.60 16.13
N GLY A 110 11.54 -11.69 15.87
CA GLY A 110 11.16 -13.03 16.31
C GLY A 110 10.05 -13.67 15.48
N GLU A 111 9.40 -14.69 16.05
CA GLU A 111 8.26 -15.34 15.41
C GLU A 111 6.97 -14.54 15.66
N PRO A 112 6.13 -14.34 14.63
CA PRO A 112 4.83 -13.72 14.83
C PRO A 112 3.97 -14.57 15.77
N THR A 113 3.28 -13.90 16.68
CA THR A 113 2.37 -14.53 17.66
C THR A 113 1.06 -14.94 17.00
N VAL A 114 0.59 -14.17 16.00
CA VAL A 114 -0.60 -14.47 15.21
C VAL A 114 -0.27 -14.35 13.74
N VAL A 115 -0.72 -15.32 12.94
CA VAL A 115 -0.59 -15.34 11.47
C VAL A 115 -1.93 -15.73 10.86
N ARG A 116 -2.46 -14.95 9.92
CA ARG A 116 -3.73 -15.23 9.23
C ARG A 116 -3.83 -14.49 7.90
N CYS A 117 -4.80 -14.87 7.06
CA CYS A 117 -5.12 -14.14 5.85
C CYS A 117 -6.18 -13.06 6.12
N GLU A 118 -6.01 -11.89 5.52
CA GLU A 118 -6.91 -10.73 5.62
C GLU A 118 -7.14 -10.14 4.23
N GLU A 119 -8.35 -9.67 3.94
CA GLU A 119 -8.71 -9.17 2.61
C GLU A 119 -8.30 -7.71 2.39
N GLU A 120 -8.33 -6.92 3.45
CA GLU A 120 -8.03 -5.49 3.45
C GLU A 120 -7.26 -5.11 4.72
N ILE A 121 -6.66 -3.92 4.70
CA ILE A 121 -6.06 -3.30 5.88
C ILE A 121 -6.84 -2.02 6.13
N ASP A 122 -7.92 -2.14 6.91
CA ASP A 122 -8.71 -1.02 7.42
C ASP A 122 -9.13 -1.35 8.85
N TYR A 123 -8.27 -0.96 9.79
CA TYR A 123 -8.42 -1.31 11.19
C TYR A 123 -8.41 -0.07 12.08
N ASP A 124 -9.40 0.00 12.95
CA ASP A 124 -9.44 0.88 14.11
C ASP A 124 -9.65 -0.01 15.34
N TRP A 125 -8.57 -0.22 16.10
CA TRP A 125 -8.59 -1.01 17.31
C TRP A 125 -8.85 -0.17 18.56
N ASP A 126 -8.93 1.17 18.46
CA ASP A 126 -8.96 2.08 19.61
C ASP A 126 -7.83 1.67 20.59
N ASN A 127 -8.08 1.67 21.90
CA ASN A 127 -7.16 1.18 22.94
C ASN A 127 -7.08 -0.37 23.03
N GLY A 128 -7.31 -1.05 21.92
CA GLY A 128 -7.48 -2.49 21.78
C GLY A 128 -6.24 -3.22 21.29
N SER A 129 -6.46 -4.34 20.60
CA SER A 129 -5.41 -5.19 20.02
C SER A 129 -6.00 -6.00 18.86
N PRO A 130 -5.21 -6.33 17.81
CA PRO A 130 -5.70 -7.00 16.60
C PRO A 130 -6.17 -8.44 16.79
N ALA A 131 -5.73 -9.10 17.87
CA ALA A 131 -6.05 -10.49 18.14
C ALA A 131 -5.77 -10.83 19.61
N SER A 132 -6.41 -11.89 20.10
CA SER A 132 -6.03 -12.50 21.37
C SER A 132 -4.58 -12.97 21.33
N GLY A 133 -3.80 -12.63 22.36
CA GLY A 133 -2.38 -12.95 22.43
C GLY A 133 -1.46 -11.83 21.93
N ILE A 134 -2.01 -10.78 21.31
CA ILE A 134 -1.27 -9.55 20.99
C ILE A 134 -1.48 -8.53 22.11
N ASP A 135 -0.38 -7.93 22.54
CA ASP A 135 -0.38 -6.85 23.52
C ASP A 135 -1.08 -5.62 22.93
N LYS A 136 -1.74 -4.84 23.79
CA LYS A 136 -2.46 -3.63 23.36
C LYS A 136 -1.53 -2.52 22.86
N ASN A 137 -0.33 -2.48 23.41
CA ASN A 137 0.69 -1.49 23.10
C ASN A 137 1.99 -2.23 22.83
N ASN A 138 2.92 -1.61 22.10
CA ASN A 138 4.21 -2.19 21.74
C ASN A 138 4.08 -3.47 20.92
N PHE A 139 3.11 -3.49 20.00
CA PHE A 139 2.98 -4.55 19.00
C PHE A 139 3.33 -4.02 17.62
N SER A 140 3.55 -4.93 16.69
CA SER A 140 3.74 -4.60 15.27
C SER A 140 3.05 -5.62 14.38
N ALA A 141 2.83 -5.24 13.14
CA ALA A 141 2.21 -6.07 12.14
C ALA A 141 2.91 -5.92 10.79
N ARG A 142 2.97 -7.03 10.05
CA ARG A 142 3.39 -7.07 8.66
C ARG A 142 2.32 -7.74 7.84
N TRP A 143 1.83 -7.04 6.83
CA TRP A 143 0.94 -7.57 5.81
C TRP A 143 1.70 -7.69 4.50
N THR A 144 1.72 -8.88 3.92
CA THR A 144 2.31 -9.13 2.59
C THR A 144 1.29 -9.81 1.71
N GLY A 145 0.98 -9.24 0.55
CA GLY A 145 -0.03 -9.77 -0.37
C GLY A 145 0.35 -9.56 -1.83
N ARG A 146 -0.33 -10.27 -2.72
CA ARG A 146 -0.11 -10.22 -4.18
C ARG A 146 -1.39 -9.79 -4.88
N PHE A 147 -1.34 -8.72 -5.65
CA PHE A 147 -2.51 -8.10 -6.27
C PHE A 147 -2.28 -7.86 -7.76
N ALA A 148 -3.34 -8.00 -8.55
CA ALA A 148 -3.29 -7.71 -9.98
C ALA A 148 -3.43 -6.20 -10.22
N PHE A 149 -2.55 -5.64 -11.05
CA PHE A 149 -2.56 -4.25 -11.48
C PHE A 149 -2.57 -4.14 -13.00
N ASN A 150 -3.13 -3.05 -13.51
CA ASN A 150 -2.94 -2.64 -14.89
C ASN A 150 -1.60 -1.91 -15.05
N ALA A 151 -1.17 -1.73 -16.29
CA ALA A 151 0.03 -0.94 -16.61
C ALA A 151 -0.24 0.56 -16.45
N ASP A 152 -0.20 1.04 -15.20
CA ASP A 152 -0.51 2.43 -14.83
C ASP A 152 0.43 2.94 -13.73
N THR A 153 0.34 4.24 -13.45
CA THR A 153 0.91 4.81 -12.21
C THR A 153 -0.14 4.76 -11.12
N TYR A 154 0.23 4.21 -9.97
CA TYR A 154 -0.63 4.15 -8.79
C TYR A 154 -0.08 5.06 -7.70
N VAL A 155 -0.98 5.74 -6.99
CA VAL A 155 -0.69 6.33 -5.68
C VAL A 155 -1.07 5.28 -4.65
N PHE A 156 -0.13 4.95 -3.78
CA PHE A 156 -0.38 4.18 -2.57
C PHE A 156 -0.42 5.14 -1.39
N SER A 157 -1.36 4.95 -0.49
CA SER A 157 -1.56 5.78 0.70
C SER A 157 -1.83 4.92 1.91
N ALA A 158 -1.27 5.30 3.06
CA ALA A 158 -1.60 4.67 4.32
C ALA A 158 -1.84 5.72 5.41
N HIS A 159 -2.82 5.43 6.26
CA HIS A 159 -2.94 6.03 7.58
C HIS A 159 -2.35 5.05 8.59
N ALA A 160 -1.64 5.54 9.60
CA ALA A 160 -1.30 4.73 10.76
C ALA A 160 -1.05 5.58 12.00
N ASP A 161 -1.61 5.15 13.13
CA ASP A 161 -1.18 5.53 14.46
C ASP A 161 -0.62 4.26 15.14
N ASN A 162 0.70 4.10 15.35
CA ASN A 162 1.76 5.09 15.15
C ASN A 162 2.48 5.03 13.78
N GLY A 163 3.36 4.06 13.54
CA GLY A 163 4.35 4.14 12.46
C GLY A 163 4.10 3.13 11.36
N ALA A 164 4.30 3.51 10.10
CA ALA A 164 4.15 2.62 8.95
C ALA A 164 5.23 2.78 7.89
N ARG A 165 5.50 1.73 7.14
CA ARG A 165 6.33 1.75 5.92
C ARG A 165 5.77 0.79 4.88
N LEU A 166 5.83 1.18 3.62
CA LEU A 166 5.23 0.43 2.51
C LEU A 166 6.28 0.09 1.47
N TYR A 167 6.22 -1.15 1.00
CA TYR A 167 7.01 -1.66 -0.11
C TYR A 167 6.08 -2.22 -1.19
N VAL A 168 6.45 -2.01 -2.45
CA VAL A 168 5.80 -2.66 -3.59
C VAL A 168 6.89 -3.28 -4.46
N ASP A 169 6.81 -4.58 -4.73
CA ASP A 169 7.87 -5.39 -5.35
C ASP A 169 9.26 -5.17 -4.69
N GLY A 170 9.28 -5.14 -3.35
CA GLY A 170 10.50 -4.87 -2.56
C GLY A 170 11.05 -3.44 -2.63
N GLN A 171 10.47 -2.55 -3.44
CA GLN A 171 10.86 -1.14 -3.49
C GLN A 171 10.10 -0.33 -2.43
N GLU A 172 10.82 0.42 -1.60
CA GLU A 172 10.21 1.33 -0.62
C GLU A 172 9.44 2.45 -1.32
N ILE A 173 8.16 2.61 -0.96
CA ILE A 173 7.27 3.68 -1.44
C ILE A 173 7.31 4.86 -0.47
N PHE A 174 7.18 4.57 0.82
CA PHE A 174 7.38 5.54 1.91
C PHE A 174 7.86 4.83 3.18
N ASN A 175 8.46 5.60 4.08
CA ASN A 175 8.94 5.11 5.37
C ASN A 175 8.69 6.15 6.47
N GLY A 176 7.66 5.90 7.26
CA GLY A 176 7.24 6.66 8.42
C GLY A 176 7.42 5.88 9.71
N TRP A 177 8.51 5.12 9.87
CA TRP A 177 8.77 4.32 11.07
C TRP A 177 9.19 5.17 12.28
N VAL A 178 8.31 6.06 12.73
CA VAL A 178 8.57 7.08 13.76
C VAL A 178 7.41 7.16 14.75
N THR A 179 7.72 7.44 16.02
CA THR A 179 6.70 7.51 17.09
C THR A 179 6.23 8.95 17.22
N ASN A 180 4.91 9.18 17.27
CA ASN A 180 4.28 10.51 17.27
C ASN A 180 4.70 11.37 16.06
N PRO A 181 4.40 10.94 14.82
CA PRO A 181 4.63 11.80 13.67
C PRO A 181 3.72 13.04 13.75
N ASN A 182 4.13 14.14 13.12
CA ASN A 182 3.26 15.31 12.97
C ASN A 182 2.11 15.08 11.98
N ASN A 183 2.14 13.97 11.24
CA ASN A 183 1.15 13.54 10.26
C ASN A 183 1.14 12.00 10.20
N ASN A 184 -0.03 11.39 10.43
CA ASN A 184 -0.24 9.94 10.40
C ASN A 184 -0.57 9.42 8.98
N ASN A 185 -0.55 10.28 7.96
CA ASN A 185 -0.82 9.89 6.58
C ASN A 185 0.45 9.94 5.73
N TRP A 186 0.74 8.84 5.03
CA TRP A 186 1.84 8.74 4.07
C TRP A 186 1.33 8.33 2.72
N SER A 187 1.98 8.80 1.67
CA SER A 187 1.70 8.35 0.32
C SER A 187 2.95 8.36 -0.56
N GLY A 188 2.90 7.60 -1.64
CA GLY A 188 3.92 7.59 -2.66
C GLY A 188 3.41 6.97 -3.94
N ARG A 189 4.11 7.24 -5.05
CA ARG A 189 3.72 6.76 -6.37
C ARG A 189 4.62 5.64 -6.86
N LYS A 190 4.03 4.69 -7.56
CA LYS A 190 4.77 3.69 -8.33
C LYS A 190 4.08 3.41 -9.66
N THR A 191 4.87 3.44 -10.73
CA THR A 191 4.44 2.93 -12.02
C THR A 191 4.63 1.43 -12.04
N LEU A 192 3.55 0.70 -12.33
CA LEU A 192 3.50 -0.74 -12.39
C LEU A 192 3.30 -1.20 -13.84
N SER A 193 3.80 -2.40 -14.15
CA SER A 193 3.42 -3.12 -15.36
C SER A 193 2.07 -3.80 -15.15
N GLU A 194 1.43 -4.24 -16.23
CA GLU A 194 0.30 -5.15 -16.09
C GLU A 194 0.78 -6.48 -15.51
N GLY A 195 0.10 -6.97 -14.47
CA GLY A 195 0.41 -8.25 -13.85
C GLY A 195 0.20 -8.26 -12.34
N THR A 196 0.66 -9.34 -11.70
CA THR A 196 0.58 -9.51 -10.25
C THR A 196 1.82 -8.93 -9.58
N HIS A 197 1.62 -7.95 -8.69
CA HIS A 197 2.66 -7.27 -7.92
C HIS A 197 2.53 -7.55 -6.43
N GLU A 198 3.65 -7.56 -5.72
CA GLU A 198 3.67 -7.69 -4.26
C GLU A 198 3.44 -6.33 -3.61
N VAL A 199 2.58 -6.29 -2.59
CA VAL A 199 2.36 -5.14 -1.71
C VAL A 199 2.64 -5.58 -0.28
N ARG A 200 3.56 -4.88 0.39
CA ARG A 200 3.92 -5.14 1.78
C ARG A 200 3.81 -3.88 2.61
N LEU A 201 2.87 -3.87 3.56
CA LEU A 201 2.78 -2.85 4.60
C LEU A 201 3.34 -3.40 5.91
N GLU A 202 4.16 -2.60 6.55
CA GLU A 202 4.61 -2.83 7.91
C GLU A 202 4.12 -1.69 8.80
N TYR A 203 3.74 -2.03 10.02
CA TYR A 203 3.12 -1.14 11.00
C TYR A 203 3.63 -1.45 12.41
N TYR A 204 3.69 -0.44 13.28
CA TYR A 204 3.78 -0.67 14.72
C TYR A 204 2.95 0.31 15.53
N GLU A 205 2.60 -0.16 16.72
CA GLU A 205 1.94 0.60 17.78
C GLU A 205 2.83 0.72 19.02
N ALA A 206 3.03 1.92 19.55
CA ALA A 206 3.84 2.17 20.74
C ALA A 206 2.99 2.37 22.00
N GLY A 207 1.86 3.05 21.89
CA GLY A 207 0.81 3.06 22.91
C GLY A 207 -0.26 4.12 22.69
N GLY A 208 -1.47 3.82 23.11
CA GLY A 208 -2.64 4.69 22.94
C GLY A 208 -3.70 4.02 22.08
N ASP A 209 -4.34 4.82 21.23
CA ASP A 209 -5.26 4.32 20.22
C ASP A 209 -4.44 3.76 19.05
N ALA A 210 -4.89 2.66 18.47
CA ALA A 210 -4.17 1.95 17.41
C ALA A 210 -5.07 1.81 16.18
N ASP A 211 -4.67 2.42 15.08
CA ASP A 211 -5.38 2.31 13.81
C ASP A 211 -4.42 2.32 12.61
N VAL A 212 -4.82 1.64 11.54
CA VAL A 212 -4.04 1.52 10.31
C VAL A 212 -4.94 1.26 9.12
N ARG A 213 -4.68 1.99 8.03
CA ARG A 213 -5.39 1.85 6.76
C ARG A 213 -4.41 1.85 5.61
N LEU A 214 -4.68 1.05 4.58
CA LEU A 214 -3.94 1.06 3.32
C LEU A 214 -4.90 1.10 2.14
N ASP A 215 -4.60 2.01 1.22
CA ASP A 215 -5.34 2.19 -0.01
C ASP A 215 -4.39 2.43 -1.18
N TRP A 216 -4.87 2.19 -2.39
CA TRP A 216 -4.20 2.62 -3.62
C TRP A 216 -5.18 2.86 -4.74
N ALA A 217 -4.82 3.78 -5.63
CA ALA A 217 -5.63 4.12 -6.78
C ALA A 217 -4.77 4.52 -7.99
N ALA A 218 -5.27 4.23 -9.19
CA ALA A 218 -4.61 4.61 -10.42
C ALA A 218 -4.66 6.14 -10.61
N VAL A 219 -3.59 6.68 -11.19
CA VAL A 219 -3.50 8.04 -11.69
C VAL A 219 -3.23 7.94 -13.20
N LEU A 220 -4.33 8.02 -13.95
CA LEU A 220 -4.35 8.09 -15.40
C LEU A 220 -3.74 9.41 -15.90
N SER A 221 -3.07 9.31 -17.05
CA SER A 221 -2.46 10.46 -17.75
C SER A 221 -3.33 11.02 -18.88
N SER A 222 -4.29 10.24 -19.39
CA SER A 222 -5.21 10.65 -20.44
C SER A 222 -6.45 9.76 -20.47
N CYS A 223 -7.51 10.24 -21.12
CA CYS A 223 -8.73 9.50 -21.41
C CYS A 223 -9.05 9.60 -22.92
N PRO A 224 -9.87 8.69 -23.47
CA PRO A 224 -10.32 8.77 -24.86
C PRO A 224 -11.04 10.09 -25.17
N THR A 225 -10.98 10.54 -26.43
CA THR A 225 -11.78 11.67 -26.91
C THR A 225 -13.27 11.43 -26.66
N GLY A 226 -13.96 12.43 -26.11
CA GLY A 226 -15.35 12.33 -25.67
C GLY A 226 -15.53 11.96 -24.20
N GLU A 227 -14.44 11.74 -23.46
CA GLU A 227 -14.44 11.54 -22.00
C GLU A 227 -13.55 12.57 -21.31
N PHE A 228 -13.90 12.90 -20.07
CA PHE A 228 -13.05 13.65 -19.18
C PHE A 228 -12.07 12.72 -18.47
N LEU A 229 -10.80 13.12 -18.39
CA LEU A 229 -9.92 12.73 -17.31
C LEU A 229 -10.30 13.53 -16.06
N ALA A 230 -10.85 12.86 -15.05
CA ALA A 230 -11.19 13.43 -13.75
C ALA A 230 -10.04 13.18 -12.77
N GLU A 231 -9.38 14.24 -12.31
CA GLU A 231 -8.30 14.21 -11.33
C GLU A 231 -8.81 14.75 -9.99
N TYR A 232 -8.70 13.95 -8.92
CA TYR A 232 -9.21 14.27 -7.59
C TYR A 232 -8.08 14.65 -6.65
N PHE A 233 -8.30 15.69 -5.84
CA PHE A 233 -7.31 16.21 -4.91
C PHE A 233 -7.92 16.29 -3.50
N ASP A 234 -7.19 15.78 -2.51
CA ASP A 234 -7.56 15.83 -1.08
C ASP A 234 -7.25 17.21 -0.45
N ASN A 235 -7.64 18.25 -1.17
CA ASN A 235 -7.61 19.65 -0.73
C ASN A 235 -8.51 20.47 -1.64
N ALA A 236 -9.08 21.56 -1.14
CA ALA A 236 -9.96 22.43 -1.92
C ALA A 236 -9.24 23.35 -2.93
N ASN A 237 -7.90 23.35 -2.97
CA ASN A 237 -7.11 24.29 -3.78
C ASN A 237 -6.30 23.63 -4.90
N MET A 238 -6.54 22.35 -5.18
CA MET A 238 -5.85 21.54 -6.20
C MET A 238 -4.32 21.61 -6.09
N GLN A 239 -3.80 21.66 -4.87
CA GLN A 239 -2.37 21.66 -4.64
C GLN A 239 -1.81 20.25 -4.68
N GLY A 240 -0.61 20.14 -5.26
CA GLY A 240 0.12 18.90 -5.35
C GLY A 240 -0.42 17.98 -6.43
N ASP A 241 -0.21 16.69 -6.19
CA ASP A 241 -0.53 15.60 -7.08
C ASP A 241 -1.96 15.09 -6.81
N PRO A 242 -2.75 14.70 -7.83
CA PRO A 242 -4.04 14.07 -7.58
C PRO A 242 -3.86 12.76 -6.83
N VAL A 243 -4.77 12.48 -5.89
CA VAL A 243 -4.82 11.25 -5.10
C VAL A 243 -5.28 10.07 -5.94
N PHE A 244 -6.18 10.30 -6.89
CA PHE A 244 -6.55 9.34 -7.93
C PHE A 244 -7.11 10.06 -9.16
N SER A 245 -7.20 9.34 -10.28
CA SER A 245 -7.94 9.82 -11.45
C SER A 245 -8.65 8.70 -12.18
N ARG A 246 -9.69 9.06 -12.94
CA ARG A 246 -10.49 8.13 -13.74
C ARG A 246 -11.09 8.81 -14.97
N CYS A 247 -11.54 8.02 -15.94
CA CYS A 247 -12.27 8.53 -17.09
C CYS A 247 -13.78 8.62 -16.80
N GLU A 248 -14.39 9.74 -17.21
CA GLU A 248 -15.79 10.03 -16.96
C GLU A 248 -16.47 10.62 -18.19
N SER A 249 -17.64 10.10 -18.55
CA SER A 249 -18.37 10.55 -19.74
C SER A 249 -19.21 11.82 -19.51
N ASN A 250 -19.48 12.19 -18.26
CA ASN A 250 -20.21 13.40 -17.90
C ASN A 250 -19.86 13.87 -16.49
N ILE A 251 -20.23 15.12 -16.17
CA ILE A 251 -20.12 15.71 -14.83
C ILE A 251 -21.53 15.91 -14.30
N SER A 252 -22.02 14.96 -13.51
CA SER A 252 -23.37 14.97 -12.94
C SER A 252 -23.41 14.22 -11.60
N TYR A 253 -22.86 14.84 -10.57
CA TYR A 253 -22.68 14.27 -9.24
C TYR A 253 -23.46 15.02 -8.17
N ASN A 254 -23.95 14.25 -7.21
CA ASN A 254 -24.48 14.74 -5.94
C ASN A 254 -23.98 13.79 -4.85
N TRP A 255 -22.88 14.18 -4.20
CA TRP A 255 -22.27 13.40 -3.13
C TRP A 255 -22.91 13.68 -1.77
N GLY A 256 -23.73 14.74 -1.67
CA GLY A 256 -24.37 15.08 -0.41
C GLY A 256 -23.32 15.46 0.63
N ALA A 257 -23.37 14.89 1.83
CA ALA A 257 -22.41 15.19 2.88
C ALA A 257 -21.11 14.36 2.80
N ASP A 258 -20.98 13.50 1.79
CA ASP A 258 -19.84 12.60 1.61
C ASP A 258 -18.92 13.11 0.48
N SER A 259 -17.74 12.52 0.36
CA SER A 259 -16.80 12.71 -0.75
C SER A 259 -16.94 11.67 -1.89
N PRO A 260 -16.34 11.92 -3.07
CA PRO A 260 -16.29 10.95 -4.16
C PRO A 260 -15.58 9.62 -3.86
N HIS A 261 -14.75 9.59 -2.82
CA HIS A 261 -13.93 8.44 -2.43
C HIS A 261 -13.43 8.62 -0.99
N SER A 262 -13.25 7.53 -0.24
CA SER A 262 -12.69 7.50 1.13
C SER A 262 -11.28 8.11 1.29
N LEU A 263 -10.60 8.41 0.17
CA LEU A 263 -9.27 9.03 0.16
C LEU A 263 -9.32 10.56 0.17
N LEU A 264 -10.52 11.12 0.24
CA LEU A 264 -10.77 12.55 0.20
C LEU A 264 -11.46 12.96 1.50
N ASP A 265 -11.11 14.13 2.02
CA ASP A 265 -11.88 14.83 3.04
C ASP A 265 -13.28 15.15 2.49
N ASP A 266 -14.33 14.88 3.27
CA ASP A 266 -15.72 15.08 2.86
C ASP A 266 -16.09 16.53 2.55
N ASN A 267 -15.31 17.50 3.04
CA ASN A 267 -15.57 18.93 2.92
C ASN A 267 -14.48 19.68 2.18
N ARG A 268 -13.28 19.13 2.01
CA ARG A 268 -12.11 19.87 1.51
C ARG A 268 -11.41 19.11 0.42
N PHE A 269 -12.13 18.87 -0.66
CA PHE A 269 -11.57 18.25 -1.86
C PHE A 269 -11.79 19.13 -3.08
N SER A 270 -11.09 18.80 -4.15
CA SER A 270 -11.29 19.47 -5.44
C SER A 270 -11.11 18.49 -6.58
N VAL A 271 -11.70 18.83 -7.73
CA VAL A 271 -11.68 17.98 -8.92
C VAL A 271 -11.35 18.82 -10.15
N ARG A 272 -10.44 18.31 -10.98
CA ARG A 272 -10.16 18.83 -12.31
C ARG A 272 -10.61 17.80 -13.33
N TRP A 273 -11.66 18.13 -14.09
CA TRP A 273 -12.05 17.38 -15.27
C TRP A 273 -11.43 18.02 -16.51
N SER A 274 -10.80 17.21 -17.36
CA SER A 274 -10.20 17.72 -18.59
C SER A 274 -10.40 16.73 -19.73
N GLY A 275 -10.93 17.18 -20.87
CA GLY A 275 -11.27 16.29 -21.98
C GLY A 275 -11.32 17.01 -23.31
N ASP A 276 -11.13 16.24 -24.38
CA ASP A 276 -11.20 16.70 -25.77
C ASP A 276 -12.49 16.19 -26.40
N PHE A 277 -13.30 17.09 -26.94
CA PHE A 277 -14.64 16.78 -27.45
C PHE A 277 -14.83 17.32 -28.86
N GLU A 278 -15.52 16.55 -29.71
CA GLU A 278 -15.89 16.97 -31.05
C GLU A 278 -17.14 17.87 -31.02
N PHE A 279 -17.02 19.06 -31.59
CA PHE A 279 -18.14 19.99 -31.76
C PHE A 279 -18.43 20.23 -33.25
N SER A 280 -19.70 20.46 -33.55
CA SER A 280 -20.09 21.04 -34.83
C SER A 280 -20.00 22.56 -34.74
N ARG A 281 -19.80 23.24 -35.86
CA ARG A 281 -19.82 24.71 -35.86
C ARG A 281 -21.19 25.21 -35.38
N GLY A 282 -21.21 26.00 -34.31
CA GLY A 282 -22.46 26.42 -33.70
C GLY A 282 -22.30 27.32 -32.50
N TRP A 283 -23.43 27.72 -31.94
CA TRP A 283 -23.48 28.33 -30.63
C TRP A 283 -23.88 27.26 -29.63
N TYR A 284 -23.08 27.11 -28.57
CA TYR A 284 -23.34 26.19 -27.47
C TYR A 284 -23.62 26.97 -26.19
N THR A 285 -24.54 26.49 -25.36
CA THR A 285 -24.77 27.04 -24.02
C THR A 285 -24.21 26.10 -22.97
N PHE A 286 -23.10 26.49 -22.36
CA PHE A 286 -22.54 25.79 -21.21
C PHE A 286 -23.32 26.18 -19.96
N ARG A 287 -23.60 25.21 -19.10
CA ARG A 287 -24.31 25.38 -17.84
C ARG A 287 -23.58 24.68 -16.71
N SER A 288 -23.62 25.27 -15.53
CA SER A 288 -23.14 24.63 -14.31
C SER A 288 -24.10 24.84 -13.14
N ALA A 289 -24.19 23.83 -12.27
CA ALA A 289 -24.83 23.89 -10.97
C ALA A 289 -23.94 23.11 -9.99
N THR A 290 -23.29 23.81 -9.07
CA THR A 290 -22.30 23.21 -8.17
C THR A 290 -22.47 23.71 -6.74
N ASP A 291 -22.05 22.88 -5.79
CA ASP A 291 -21.89 23.16 -4.37
C ASP A 291 -20.51 22.59 -4.03
N ASP A 292 -19.44 23.36 -3.84
CA ASP A 292 -19.28 24.82 -3.90
C ASP A 292 -18.91 25.36 -5.32
N GLY A 293 -17.65 25.75 -5.54
CA GLY A 293 -17.26 26.64 -6.64
C GLY A 293 -16.86 25.90 -7.92
N VAL A 294 -16.98 26.58 -9.06
CA VAL A 294 -16.70 26.02 -10.38
C VAL A 294 -16.09 27.02 -11.35
N GLN A 295 -15.17 26.56 -12.19
CA GLN A 295 -14.78 27.25 -13.42
C GLN A 295 -14.89 26.31 -14.61
N VAL A 296 -15.38 26.82 -15.74
CA VAL A 296 -15.43 26.08 -17.01
C VAL A 296 -14.61 26.84 -18.04
N TRP A 297 -13.69 26.15 -18.68
CA TRP A 297 -12.81 26.66 -19.73
C TRP A 297 -13.03 25.87 -21.02
N VAL A 298 -13.02 26.57 -22.15
CA VAL A 298 -13.05 25.97 -23.49
C VAL A 298 -11.92 26.58 -24.31
N ASP A 299 -11.03 25.76 -24.85
CA ASP A 299 -9.82 26.18 -25.58
C ASP A 299 -9.00 27.28 -24.87
N ASP A 300 -8.73 27.08 -23.58
CA ASP A 300 -8.01 28.03 -22.71
C ASP A 300 -8.73 29.39 -22.50
N GLU A 301 -9.99 29.53 -22.93
CA GLU A 301 -10.84 30.69 -22.63
C GLU A 301 -11.81 30.37 -21.49
N LEU A 302 -11.86 31.23 -20.47
CA LEU A 302 -12.75 31.09 -19.31
C LEU A 302 -14.19 31.41 -19.71
N VAL A 303 -15.06 30.41 -19.63
CA VAL A 303 -16.48 30.47 -20.02
C VAL A 303 -17.40 30.71 -18.81
N ILE A 304 -17.20 29.97 -17.72
CA ILE A 304 -17.92 30.17 -16.45
C ILE A 304 -16.91 30.46 -15.35
N SER A 305 -17.10 31.54 -14.61
CA SER A 305 -16.22 31.99 -13.53
C SER A 305 -16.96 32.13 -12.20
N ALA A 306 -17.20 31.02 -11.51
CA ALA A 306 -17.88 30.97 -10.21
C ALA A 306 -17.00 30.34 -9.13
N TRP A 307 -15.80 30.90 -8.90
CA TRP A 307 -14.84 30.38 -7.92
C TRP A 307 -15.04 30.97 -6.52
N TYR A 308 -16.20 30.68 -5.94
CA TYR A 308 -16.60 31.10 -4.60
C TYR A 308 -17.66 30.13 -4.07
N ASN A 309 -17.85 30.09 -2.75
CA ASN A 309 -18.84 29.22 -2.11
C ASN A 309 -20.27 29.57 -2.55
N GLN A 310 -21.03 28.56 -2.97
CA GLN A 310 -22.38 28.68 -3.52
C GLN A 310 -23.07 27.33 -3.41
N THR A 311 -24.40 27.30 -3.47
CA THR A 311 -25.13 26.02 -3.47
C THR A 311 -25.49 25.59 -4.88
N ALA A 312 -25.74 24.29 -5.08
CA ALA A 312 -26.17 23.73 -6.37
C ALA A 312 -27.53 24.28 -6.88
N SER A 313 -28.25 25.07 -6.09
CA SER A 313 -29.42 25.82 -6.56
C SER A 313 -29.07 27.02 -7.44
N VAL A 314 -27.81 27.47 -7.41
CA VAL A 314 -27.30 28.57 -8.23
C VAL A 314 -26.78 28.01 -9.54
N THR A 315 -27.51 28.26 -10.63
CA THR A 315 -27.10 27.88 -11.98
C THR A 315 -26.33 29.01 -12.66
N GLN A 316 -25.17 28.71 -13.24
CA GLN A 316 -24.48 29.60 -14.17
C GLN A 316 -24.72 29.12 -15.60
N GLN A 317 -24.72 30.03 -16.56
CA GLN A 317 -24.71 29.68 -17.97
C GLN A 317 -24.03 30.74 -18.82
N GLU A 318 -23.33 30.32 -19.86
CA GLU A 318 -22.68 31.21 -20.82
C GLU A 318 -22.77 30.62 -22.23
N ARG A 319 -22.81 31.50 -23.24
CA ARG A 319 -23.00 31.08 -24.64
C ARG A 319 -21.74 31.33 -25.45
N VAL A 320 -21.13 30.25 -25.93
CA VAL A 320 -19.87 30.29 -26.69
C VAL A 320 -20.13 29.88 -28.13
N ARG A 321 -19.46 30.53 -29.08
CA ARG A 321 -19.47 30.11 -30.48
C ARG A 321 -18.26 29.23 -30.73
N LEU A 322 -18.49 27.98 -31.12
CA LEU A 322 -17.44 27.03 -31.46
C LEU A 322 -17.40 26.80 -32.97
N GLU A 323 -16.20 26.58 -33.50
CA GLU A 323 -16.03 26.10 -34.87
C GLU A 323 -16.19 24.56 -34.90
N ALA A 324 -16.13 23.96 -36.07
CA ALA A 324 -16.21 22.50 -36.16
C ALA A 324 -14.83 21.88 -35.87
N GLY A 325 -14.80 20.83 -35.05
CA GLY A 325 -13.59 20.07 -34.73
C GLY A 325 -13.47 19.72 -33.25
N THR A 326 -12.29 19.27 -32.85
CA THR A 326 -11.96 18.97 -31.46
C THR A 326 -11.71 20.25 -30.67
N HIS A 327 -12.41 20.40 -29.55
CA HIS A 327 -12.21 21.48 -28.59
C HIS A 327 -11.90 20.90 -27.22
N ARG A 328 -11.01 21.58 -26.49
CA ARG A 328 -10.62 21.19 -25.13
C ARG A 328 -11.59 21.81 -24.13
N VAL A 329 -12.18 20.99 -23.26
CA VAL A 329 -13.02 21.45 -22.15
C VAL A 329 -12.33 21.11 -20.84
N VAL A 330 -12.13 22.11 -19.98
CA VAL A 330 -11.58 21.92 -18.63
C VAL A 330 -12.54 22.49 -17.61
N VAL A 331 -12.91 21.68 -16.62
CA VAL A 331 -13.75 22.08 -15.50
C VAL A 331 -12.94 21.94 -14.22
N TYR A 332 -12.89 23.02 -13.45
CA TYR A 332 -12.34 23.04 -12.11
C TYR A 332 -13.49 23.13 -11.12
N TYR A 333 -13.44 22.35 -10.05
CA TYR A 333 -14.41 22.37 -8.96
C TYR A 333 -13.71 22.25 -7.61
N PHE A 334 -14.26 22.91 -6.59
CA PHE A 334 -13.86 22.66 -5.20
C PHE A 334 -15.08 22.52 -4.29
N GLU A 335 -14.91 21.72 -3.26
CA GLU A 335 -15.74 21.66 -2.08
C GLU A 335 -15.00 22.29 -0.91
N TRP A 336 -15.66 23.13 -0.10
CA TRP A 336 -15.04 23.77 1.08
C TRP A 336 -15.72 23.38 2.40
N TYR A 337 -17.04 23.19 2.40
CA TYR A 337 -17.83 22.61 3.48
C TYR A 337 -19.30 22.38 3.08
N GLY A 338 -19.92 21.40 3.71
CA GLY A 338 -21.36 21.22 3.66
C GLY A 338 -21.73 20.09 2.72
N LEU A 339 -22.48 20.42 1.67
CA LEU A 339 -22.95 19.44 0.71
C LEU A 339 -22.16 19.58 -0.59
N ALA A 340 -21.69 18.47 -1.14
CA ALA A 340 -20.94 18.45 -2.38
C ALA A 340 -21.81 18.01 -3.56
N ALA A 341 -21.86 18.83 -4.61
CA ALA A 341 -22.51 18.49 -5.87
C ALA A 341 -21.84 19.19 -7.05
N ALA A 342 -21.76 18.51 -8.19
CA ALA A 342 -21.20 19.06 -9.41
C ALA A 342 -21.98 18.62 -10.65
N GLN A 343 -22.63 19.56 -11.33
CA GLN A 343 -23.25 19.34 -12.63
C GLN A 343 -22.72 20.35 -13.64
N VAL A 344 -22.16 19.86 -14.76
CA VAL A 344 -21.76 20.68 -15.90
C VAL A 344 -22.20 20.01 -17.19
N ASN A 345 -22.87 20.76 -18.07
CA ASN A 345 -23.34 20.27 -19.37
C ASN A 345 -23.37 21.40 -20.42
N TRP A 346 -23.57 21.01 -21.68
CA TRP A 346 -23.76 21.93 -22.80
C TRP A 346 -24.77 21.36 -23.81
N GLU A 347 -25.41 22.27 -24.57
CA GLU A 347 -26.33 21.93 -25.66
C GLU A 347 -26.18 22.89 -26.86
#